data_AF-F8K3J8-F1
#
_entry.id   AF-F8K3J8-F1
#
_cell.length_a   1.000
_cell.length_b   1.000
_cell.length_c   1.000
_cell.angle_alpha   90.00
_cell.angle_beta   90.00
_cell.angle_gamma   90.00
#
_symmetry.space_group_name_H-M   'P 1'
#
loop_
_entity.id
_entity.type
_entity.pdbx_description
1 polymer ?
#
loop_
_entity_poly.entity_id
_entity_poly.type
_entity_poly.pdbx_seq_one_letter_code
_entity_poly.pdbx_strand_id
1 'polypeptide(L)'
;MSLQDELTATRRRLDELDRCLASLESHVGPSLDMRRVRSDAAHLREDLALLGESAPAGRSGTAGRAADPAVDTMITVPDAPYDRSLWVDAEEEGLGARDRRAP
;
A
#
# COMPACT_ATOMS: atom_id res chain seq x y z
N MET A 1 14.14 14.33 -18.57
CA MET A 1 14.27 12.95 -18.04
C MET A 1 12.92 12.27 -18.21
N SER A 2 12.89 10.96 -18.46
CA SER A 2 11.61 10.23 -18.50
C SER A 2 11.08 10.03 -17.09
N LEU A 3 9.75 9.90 -16.94
CA LEU A 3 9.14 9.46 -15.68
C LEU A 3 9.78 8.17 -15.15
N GLN A 4 10.12 7.26 -16.05
CA GLN A 4 10.81 6.01 -15.70
C GLN A 4 12.23 6.24 -15.16
N ASP A 5 12.93 7.25 -15.68
CA ASP A 5 14.26 7.63 -15.17
C ASP A 5 14.14 8.23 -13.76
N GLU A 6 13.09 9.03 -13.53
CA GLU A 6 12.81 9.65 -12.23
C GLU A 6 12.40 8.62 -11.17
N LEU A 7 11.56 7.64 -11.53
CA LEU A 7 11.22 6.51 -10.66
C LEU A 7 12.46 5.67 -10.33
N THR A 8 13.28 5.38 -11.33
CA THR A 8 14.53 4.62 -11.14
C THR A 8 15.52 5.39 -10.26
N ALA A 9 15.66 6.70 -10.46
CA ALA A 9 16.52 7.56 -9.64
C ALA A 9 16.01 7.62 -8.19
N THR A 10 14.71 7.73 -7.99
CA THR A 10 14.09 7.75 -6.66
C THR A 10 14.29 6.42 -5.93
N ARG A 11 14.12 5.28 -6.62
CA ARG A 11 14.38 3.95 -6.06
C ARG A 11 15.83 3.79 -5.58
N ARG A 12 16.80 4.26 -6.38
CA ARG A 12 18.23 4.24 -6.00
C ARG A 12 18.50 5.10 -4.75
N ARG A 13 17.85 6.25 -4.64
CA ARG A 13 17.96 7.11 -3.44
C ARG A 13 17.38 6.44 -2.19
N LEU A 14 16.31 5.65 -2.33
CA LEU A 14 15.79 4.84 -1.23
C LEU A 14 16.76 3.70 -0.85
N ASP A 15 17.41 3.05 -1.83
CA ASP A 15 18.46 2.06 -1.56
C ASP A 15 19.68 2.69 -0.83
N GLU A 16 19.99 3.96 -1.13
CA GLU A 16 21.00 4.74 -0.40
C GLU A 16 20.54 5.08 1.02
N LEU A 17 19.29 5.51 1.19
CA LEU A 17 18.71 5.80 2.49
C LEU A 17 18.76 4.57 3.40
N ASP A 18 18.38 3.39 2.91
CA ASP A 18 18.44 2.15 3.70
C ASP A 18 19.85 1.84 4.21
N ARG A 19 20.87 2.06 3.37
CA ARG A 19 22.28 1.90 3.77
C ARG A 19 22.67 2.92 4.83
N CYS A 20 22.24 4.17 4.68
CA CYS A 20 22.47 5.21 5.69
C CYS A 20 21.77 4.89 7.01
N LEU A 21 20.53 4.38 6.99
CA LEU A 21 19.79 3.98 8.18
C LEU A 21 20.43 2.78 8.88
N ALA A 22 20.90 1.78 8.14
CA ALA A 22 21.63 0.65 8.71
C ALA A 22 22.94 1.10 9.38
N SER A 23 23.67 2.03 8.75
CA SER A 23 24.84 2.65 9.37
C SER A 23 24.44 3.48 10.59
N LEU A 24 23.33 4.22 10.55
CA LEU A 24 22.90 5.05 11.68
C LEU A 24 22.50 4.18 12.87
N GLU A 25 21.79 3.06 12.63
CA GLU A 25 21.43 2.07 13.65
C GLU A 25 22.66 1.48 14.32
N SER A 26 23.77 1.28 13.61
CA SER A 26 25.01 0.80 14.23
C SER A 26 25.64 1.82 15.20
N HIS A 27 25.33 3.12 15.06
CA HIS A 27 25.86 4.17 15.93
C HIS A 27 24.90 4.53 17.08
N VAL A 28 23.59 4.55 16.81
CA VAL A 28 22.55 4.95 17.76
C VAL A 28 21.99 3.75 18.55
N GLY A 29 22.17 2.54 18.02
CA GLY A 29 21.62 1.31 18.58
C GLY A 29 20.15 1.06 18.18
N PRO A 30 19.62 -0.13 18.49
CA PRO A 30 18.24 -0.47 18.19
C PRO A 30 17.29 0.31 19.12
N SER A 31 16.34 1.03 18.52
CA SER A 31 15.32 1.80 19.24
C SER A 31 13.97 1.71 18.54
N LEU A 32 12.90 2.09 19.24
CA LEU A 32 11.57 2.16 18.64
C LEU A 32 11.53 3.18 17.50
N ASP A 33 12.20 4.31 17.66
CA ASP A 33 12.29 5.34 16.61
C ASP A 33 13.06 4.84 15.40
N MET A 34 14.16 4.11 15.59
CA MET A 34 14.91 3.50 14.49
C MET A 34 14.05 2.49 13.72
N ARG A 35 13.31 1.63 14.44
CA ARG A 35 12.37 0.68 13.83
C ARG A 35 11.27 1.39 13.04
N ARG A 36 10.73 2.48 13.56
CA ARG A 36 9.72 3.31 12.85
C ARG A 36 10.28 3.86 11.55
N VAL A 37 11.42 4.53 11.60
CA VAL A 37 12.06 5.12 10.42
C VAL A 37 12.35 4.06 9.35
N ARG A 38 12.81 2.86 9.76
CA ARG A 38 13.01 1.74 8.83
C ARG A 38 11.71 1.22 8.22
N SER A 39 10.64 1.16 9.01
CA SER A 39 9.31 0.78 8.51
C SER A 39 8.78 1.83 7.52
N ASP A 40 8.95 3.11 7.82
CA ASP A 40 8.55 4.21 6.94
C ASP A 40 9.32 4.18 5.61
N ALA A 41 10.63 3.89 5.64
CA ALA A 41 11.42 3.71 4.42
C ALA A 41 10.96 2.51 3.58
N ALA A 42 10.55 1.41 4.23
CA ALA A 42 9.98 0.25 3.55
C ALA A 42 8.62 0.58 2.91
N HIS A 43 7.73 1.28 3.65
CA HIS A 43 6.44 1.75 3.13
C HIS A 43 6.62 2.70 1.96
N LEU A 44 7.55 3.66 2.03
CA LEU A 44 7.84 4.56 0.92
C LEU A 44 8.30 3.83 -0.35
N ARG A 45 9.02 2.71 -0.21
CA ARG A 45 9.41 1.88 -1.36
C ARG A 45 8.19 1.17 -1.96
N GLU A 46 7.28 0.68 -1.13
CA GLU A 46 6.03 0.06 -1.58
C GLU A 46 5.13 1.10 -2.29
N ASP A 47 4.94 2.26 -1.68
CA ASP A 47 4.18 3.38 -2.26
C ASP A 47 4.77 3.82 -3.60
N LEU A 48 6.10 3.86 -3.73
CA LEU A 48 6.76 4.20 -5.00
C LEU A 48 6.54 3.13 -6.08
N ALA A 49 6.47 1.85 -5.70
CA ALA A 49 6.13 0.78 -6.63
C ALA A 49 4.69 0.91 -7.11
N LEU A 50 3.75 1.12 -6.19
CA LEU A 50 2.33 1.38 -6.51
C LEU A 50 2.15 2.63 -7.38
N LEU A 51 2.93 3.68 -7.12
CA LEU A 51 2.93 4.89 -7.95
C LEU A 51 3.44 4.61 -9.36
N GLY A 52 4.46 3.76 -9.51
CA GLY A 52 4.96 3.32 -10.81
C GLY A 52 3.95 2.49 -11.60
N GLU A 53 3.13 1.69 -10.92
CA GLU A 53 2.03 0.91 -11.52
C GLU A 53 0.83 1.80 -11.89
N SER A 54 0.54 2.80 -11.06
CA SER A 54 -0.56 3.77 -11.27
C SER A 54 -0.21 4.84 -12.29
N ALA A 55 1.09 5.04 -12.58
CA ALA A 55 1.54 5.97 -13.58
C ALA A 55 0.98 5.54 -14.95
N PRO A 56 0.28 6.43 -15.68
CA PRO A 56 -0.22 6.08 -17.00
C PRO A 56 0.98 5.75 -17.88
N ALA A 57 1.15 4.46 -18.19
CA ALA A 57 2.11 3.98 -19.17
C ALA A 57 2.02 4.91 -20.38
N GLY A 58 3.13 5.57 -20.71
CA GLY A 58 3.14 6.76 -21.55
C GLY A 58 2.17 6.64 -22.73
N ARG A 59 1.27 7.62 -22.83
CA ARG A 59 0.51 7.94 -24.05
C ARG A 59 1.49 8.48 -25.11
N SER A 60 2.48 7.68 -25.46
CA SER A 60 3.50 7.95 -26.44
C SER A 60 3.59 6.74 -27.37
N GLY A 61 2.74 6.78 -28.39
CA GLY A 61 2.97 6.14 -29.69
C GLY A 61 2.73 4.63 -29.77
N THR A 62 1.51 4.24 -30.13
CA THR A 62 1.17 3.58 -31.41
C THR A 62 -0.24 2.98 -31.32
N ALA A 63 -0.97 3.06 -32.42
CA ALA A 63 -2.31 2.54 -32.56
C ALA A 63 -2.42 1.07 -32.10
N GLY A 64 -3.47 0.75 -31.35
CA GLY A 64 -3.91 -0.63 -31.18
C GLY A 64 -3.29 -1.41 -30.02
N ARG A 65 -3.33 -0.88 -28.79
CA ARG A 65 -3.54 -1.75 -27.64
C ARG A 65 -4.79 -1.27 -26.94
N ALA A 66 -5.85 -2.08 -27.04
CA ALA A 66 -7.09 -1.86 -26.32
C ALA A 66 -6.73 -1.52 -24.87
N ALA A 67 -7.15 -0.33 -24.44
CA ALA A 67 -7.22 0.00 -23.04
C ALA A 67 -7.97 -1.16 -22.37
N ASP A 68 -7.37 -1.75 -21.35
CA ASP A 68 -8.08 -2.70 -20.51
C ASP A 68 -9.30 -1.94 -19.94
N PRO A 69 -10.53 -2.31 -20.29
CA PRO A 69 -11.72 -1.55 -19.88
C PRO A 69 -11.87 -1.49 -18.35
N ALA A 70 -11.16 -2.34 -17.61
CA ALA A 70 -11.21 -2.40 -16.16
C ALA A 70 -10.71 -1.13 -15.45
N VAL A 71 -9.80 -0.35 -16.03
CA VAL A 71 -9.18 0.80 -15.33
C VAL A 71 -10.07 2.05 -15.36
N ASP A 72 -11.06 2.09 -16.25
CA ASP A 72 -12.00 3.22 -16.41
C ASP A 72 -13.47 2.80 -16.15
N THR A 73 -13.69 1.57 -15.67
CA THR A 73 -15.03 1.12 -15.30
C THR A 73 -15.41 1.77 -13.98
N MET A 74 -16.13 2.90 -14.06
CA MET A 74 -16.83 3.47 -12.92
C MET A 74 -17.79 2.42 -12.35
N ILE A 75 -17.44 1.84 -11.21
CA ILE A 75 -18.30 0.88 -10.52
C ILE A 75 -19.43 1.69 -9.86
N THR A 76 -20.64 1.58 -10.40
CA THR A 76 -21.82 2.18 -9.78
C THR A 76 -22.12 1.46 -8.47
N VAL A 77 -21.83 2.11 -7.34
CA VAL A 77 -22.27 1.65 -6.02
C VAL A 77 -23.73 2.08 -5.84
N PRO A 78 -24.69 1.14 -5.68
CA PRO A 78 -26.09 1.50 -5.48
C PRO A 78 -26.30 2.20 -4.14
N ASP A 79 -27.12 3.26 -4.12
CA ASP A 79 -27.60 3.91 -2.88
C ASP A 79 -28.66 3.06 -2.13
N ALA A 80 -28.94 1.85 -2.62
CA ALA A 80 -29.87 0.94 -1.97
C ALA A 80 -29.32 0.53 -0.59
N PRO A 81 -30.15 0.52 0.47
CA PRO A 81 -29.70 0.05 1.77
C PRO A 81 -29.21 -1.39 1.65
N TYR A 82 -28.06 -1.68 2.25
CA TYR A 82 -27.54 -3.03 2.34
C TYR A 82 -28.57 -3.97 2.95
N ASP A 83 -28.59 -5.22 2.48
CA ASP A 83 -29.38 -6.26 3.12
C ASP A 83 -28.89 -6.42 4.57
N ARG A 84 -29.79 -6.18 5.53
CA ARG A 84 -29.50 -6.28 6.96
C ARG A 84 -29.16 -7.70 7.38
N SER A 85 -29.60 -8.72 6.61
CA SER A 85 -29.28 -10.11 6.87
C SER A 85 -27.76 -10.39 6.79
N LEU A 86 -27.01 -9.60 6.01
CA LEU A 86 -25.56 -9.70 5.87
C LEU A 86 -24.81 -9.30 7.15
N TRP A 87 -25.47 -8.57 8.05
CA TRP A 87 -24.89 -8.03 9.29
C TRP A 87 -25.48 -8.70 10.54
N VAL A 88 -26.27 -9.76 10.36
CA VAL A 88 -26.73 -10.59 11.48
C VAL A 88 -25.50 -11.23 12.11
N ASP A 89 -25.42 -11.15 13.44
CA ASP A 89 -24.30 -11.62 14.26
C ASP A 89 -22.97 -10.85 14.09
N ALA A 90 -22.92 -9.76 13.30
CA ALA A 90 -21.72 -8.92 13.19
C ALA A 90 -21.35 -8.22 14.51
N GLU A 91 -22.34 -8.01 15.38
CA GLU A 91 -22.18 -7.47 16.74
C GLU A 91 -21.66 -8.52 17.73
N GLU A 92 -21.66 -9.81 17.36
CA GLU A 92 -21.03 -10.85 18.16
C GLU A 92 -19.52 -10.79 17.92
N GLU A 93 -18.84 -9.94 18.69
CA GLU A 93 -17.38 -9.71 18.71
C GLU A 93 -16.55 -10.99 18.95
N GLY A 94 -17.20 -12.17 19.05
CA GLY A 94 -16.52 -13.46 19.13
C GLY A 94 -15.71 -13.62 20.43
N LEU A 95 -16.11 -12.93 21.50
CA LEU A 95 -15.50 -13.07 22.82
C LEU A 95 -15.98 -14.36 23.50
N GLY A 96 -15.54 -15.51 22.97
CA GLY A 96 -15.54 -16.80 23.65
C GLY A 96 -16.90 -17.48 23.79
N ALA A 97 -16.97 -18.72 23.30
CA ALA A 97 -18.02 -19.73 23.52
C ALA A 97 -19.08 -19.40 24.59
N ARG A 98 -20.37 -19.52 24.22
CA ARG A 98 -21.58 -19.29 25.04
C ARG A 98 -21.56 -19.86 26.47
N ASP A 99 -20.66 -20.80 26.75
CA ASP A 99 -20.55 -21.52 28.02
C ASP A 99 -19.33 -21.14 28.88
N ARG A 100 -18.52 -20.14 28.49
CA ARG A 100 -17.39 -19.69 29.32
C ARG A 100 -17.60 -18.26 29.79
N ARG A 101 -18.07 -18.14 31.03
CA ARG A 101 -18.02 -16.89 31.80
C ARG A 101 -16.54 -16.53 32.01
N ALA A 102 -16.11 -15.36 31.55
CA ALA A 102 -14.80 -14.82 31.89
C ALA A 102 -14.70 -14.70 33.43
N PRO A 103 -13.55 -15.02 34.03
CA PRO A 103 -13.34 -14.90 35.47
C PRO A 103 -13.40 -13.45 35.96
#